data_AF-K1UCA2-F1
#
_entry.id   AF-K1UCA2-F1
#
_cell.length_a   1.000
_cell.length_b   1.000
_cell.length_c   1.000
_cell.angle_alpha   90.00
_cell.angle_beta   90.00
_cell.angle_gamma   90.00
#
_symmetry.space_group_name_H-M   'P 1'
#
loop_
_entity.id
_entity.type
_entity.pdbx_description
1 polymer ?
#
loop_
_entity_poly.entity_id
_entity_poly.type
_entity_poly.pdbx_seq_one_letter_code
_entity_poly.pdbx_strand_id
1 'polypeptide(L)'
;FLPLIFSNTEFQLSVIYFAYFSYLTTSLIGYFANYKQTLLGADQRNYVVTAYYQSAVLLKTLIQMTLTYYTGNYYLWISMELILGYNLYFYSKLENKKTYPWLHSEVKQGKSLLKKYPEIIKYTKQLFIHKIACFVQFQTTPFLIYAFVSLKTVAYYNNYTLIIDKIAQLINNLLSSTSAGVGNLIAEGNTKHIQIVFWELLSFRFLIAGTISFCLYQLTEAFISL
;
A
#
# COMPACT_ATOMS: atom_id res chain seq x y z
N PHE A 1 27.13 3.68 -6.08
CA PHE A 1 26.19 2.92 -6.93
C PHE A 1 25.25 3.84 -7.69
N LEU A 2 24.63 4.86 -7.09
CA LEU A 2 23.70 5.77 -7.82
C LEU A 2 24.31 6.38 -9.10
N PRO A 3 25.54 6.91 -9.13
CA PRO A 3 26.11 7.45 -10.37
C PRO A 3 26.42 6.37 -11.43
N LEU A 4 26.56 5.11 -11.03
CA LEU A 4 26.78 3.98 -11.94
C LEU A 4 25.45 3.52 -12.59
N ILE A 5 24.33 3.71 -11.90
CA ILE A 5 22.98 3.41 -12.40
C ILE A 5 22.45 4.56 -13.26
N PHE A 6 22.78 5.80 -12.87
CA PHE A 6 22.30 7.04 -13.49
C PHE A 6 23.39 7.74 -14.30
N SER A 7 24.20 6.99 -15.05
CA SER A 7 25.33 7.54 -15.80
C SER A 7 24.91 8.44 -16.97
N ASN A 8 23.69 8.27 -17.50
CA ASN A 8 23.10 9.08 -18.57
C ASN A 8 21.78 9.71 -18.10
N THR A 9 21.83 10.72 -17.22
CA THR A 9 20.63 11.43 -16.77
C THR A 9 20.67 12.91 -17.08
N GLU A 10 19.53 13.45 -17.48
CA GLU A 10 19.32 14.90 -17.65
C GLU A 10 19.25 15.65 -16.30
N PHE A 11 19.00 14.93 -15.22
CA PHE A 11 18.90 15.49 -13.87
C PHE A 11 20.26 15.67 -13.21
N GLN A 12 20.41 16.76 -12.44
CA GLN A 12 21.56 16.95 -11.58
C GLN A 12 21.64 15.85 -10.53
N LEU A 13 22.85 15.30 -10.36
CA LEU A 13 23.13 14.21 -9.43
C LEU A 13 22.72 14.56 -7.98
N SER A 14 22.82 15.83 -7.60
CA SER A 14 22.38 16.36 -6.30
C SER A 14 20.88 16.15 -6.04
N VAL A 15 20.02 16.34 -7.05
CA VAL A 15 18.57 16.08 -6.96
C VAL A 15 18.32 14.59 -6.77
N ILE A 16 19.05 13.74 -7.49
CA ILE A 16 18.93 12.28 -7.40
C ILE A 16 19.31 11.79 -6.00
N TYR A 17 20.43 12.27 -5.45
CA TYR A 17 20.83 11.94 -4.07
C TYR A 17 19.79 12.43 -3.07
N PHE A 18 19.29 13.66 -3.23
CA PHE A 18 18.28 14.21 -2.34
C PHE A 18 16.98 13.39 -2.37
N ALA A 19 16.50 13.01 -3.57
CA ALA A 19 15.36 12.12 -3.74
C ALA A 19 15.60 10.79 -3.03
N TYR A 20 16.72 10.12 -3.33
CA TYR A 20 17.03 8.82 -2.75
C TYR A 20 17.02 8.84 -1.22
N PHE A 21 17.74 9.78 -0.60
CA PHE A 21 17.81 9.88 0.85
C PHE A 21 16.48 10.34 1.48
N SER A 22 15.71 11.18 0.79
CA SER A 22 14.38 11.58 1.22
C SER A 22 13.44 10.37 1.31
N TYR A 23 13.31 9.62 0.21
CA TYR A 23 12.48 8.42 0.16
C TYR A 23 12.97 7.32 1.10
N LEU A 24 14.28 7.13 1.22
CA LEU A 24 14.87 6.19 2.16
C LEU A 24 14.49 6.56 3.60
N THR A 25 14.65 7.83 3.99
CA THR A 25 14.34 8.31 5.33
C THR A 25 12.85 8.16 5.63
N THR A 26 11.96 8.56 4.71
CA THR A 26 10.52 8.36 4.86
C THR A 26 10.17 6.88 5.07
N SER A 27 10.82 5.99 4.31
CA SER A 27 10.62 4.53 4.45
C SER A 27 11.12 4.00 5.79
N LEU A 28 12.29 4.46 6.26
CA LEU A 28 12.85 4.08 7.57
C LEU A 28 11.96 4.55 8.72
N ILE A 29 11.41 5.77 8.64
CA ILE A 29 10.41 6.25 9.60
C ILE A 29 9.20 5.32 9.60
N GLY A 30 8.69 4.95 8.42
CA GLY A 30 7.60 3.98 8.29
C GLY A 30 7.90 2.66 8.99
N TYR A 31 9.06 2.06 8.77
CA TYR A 31 9.42 0.78 9.35
C TYR A 31 9.66 0.82 10.86
N PHE A 32 10.46 1.79 11.34
CA PHE A 32 10.86 1.82 12.74
C PHE A 32 9.84 2.48 13.66
N ALA A 33 9.01 3.36 13.13
CA ALA A 33 8.21 4.25 13.94
C ALA A 33 6.71 3.90 13.90
N ASN A 34 6.21 3.27 12.83
CA ASN A 34 4.80 2.90 12.68
C ASN A 34 4.47 1.47 13.17
N TYR A 35 5.36 0.74 13.87
CA TYR A 35 5.04 -0.60 14.39
C TYR A 35 3.81 -0.60 15.32
N LYS A 36 3.53 0.52 16.00
CA LYS A 36 2.35 0.66 16.86
C LYS A 36 1.04 0.73 16.07
N GLN A 37 1.10 1.09 14.78
CA GLN A 37 -0.05 1.04 13.89
C GLN A 37 -0.62 -0.38 13.76
N THR A 38 0.22 -1.42 13.86
CA THR A 38 -0.21 -2.82 13.83
C THR A 38 -1.17 -3.14 14.98
N LEU A 39 -1.05 -2.45 16.13
CA LEU A 39 -1.97 -2.62 17.26
C LEU A 39 -3.37 -2.07 16.93
N LEU A 40 -3.46 -0.89 16.32
CA LEU A 40 -4.72 -0.34 15.83
C LEU A 40 -5.37 -1.28 14.80
N GLY A 41 -4.58 -1.93 13.96
CA GLY A 41 -5.05 -2.95 13.04
C GLY A 41 -5.63 -4.19 13.73
N ALA A 42 -4.93 -4.69 14.75
CA ALA A 42 -5.40 -5.83 15.56
C ALA A 42 -6.69 -5.51 16.34
N ASP A 43 -6.88 -4.26 16.73
CA ASP A 43 -8.09 -3.73 17.39
C ASP A 43 -9.18 -3.29 16.39
N GLN A 44 -9.07 -3.66 15.11
CA GLN A 44 -10.02 -3.29 14.04
C GLN A 44 -10.20 -1.77 13.82
N ARG A 45 -9.30 -0.93 14.35
CA ARG A 45 -9.28 0.53 14.18
C ARG A 45 -8.45 1.00 12.99
N ASN A 46 -8.13 0.10 12.05
CA ASN A 46 -7.32 0.46 10.89
C ASN A 46 -7.97 1.55 10.00
N TYR A 47 -9.28 1.74 10.12
CA TYR A 47 -10.01 2.82 9.45
C TYR A 47 -9.49 4.21 9.85
N VAL A 48 -9.11 4.42 11.12
CA VAL A 48 -8.56 5.70 11.61
C VAL A 48 -7.25 6.02 10.90
N VAL A 49 -6.39 5.01 10.75
CA VAL A 49 -5.10 5.20 10.11
C VAL A 49 -5.25 5.40 8.62
N THR A 50 -6.16 4.65 8.00
CA THR A 50 -6.44 4.75 6.57
C THR A 50 -7.02 6.12 6.23
N ALA A 51 -7.97 6.62 7.02
CA ALA A 51 -8.58 7.94 6.83
C ALA A 51 -7.55 9.08 6.94
N TYR A 52 -6.66 9.03 7.93
CA TYR A 52 -5.59 10.02 8.06
C TYR A 52 -4.57 9.92 6.92
N TYR A 53 -4.11 8.71 6.58
CA TYR A 53 -3.15 8.52 5.49
C TYR A 53 -3.68 9.04 4.16
N GLN A 54 -4.93 8.70 3.80
CA GLN A 54 -5.52 9.13 2.54
C GLN A 54 -5.75 10.64 2.49
N SER A 55 -6.21 11.25 3.59
CA SER A 55 -6.39 12.71 3.64
C SER A 55 -5.05 13.45 3.58
N ALA A 56 -4.02 12.96 4.26
CA ALA A 56 -2.68 13.53 4.21
C ALA A 56 -2.05 13.40 2.82
N VAL A 57 -2.21 12.26 2.14
CA VAL A 57 -1.75 12.06 0.76
C VAL A 57 -2.47 13.01 -0.19
N LEU A 58 -3.79 13.15 -0.08
CA LEU A 58 -4.58 14.05 -0.93
C LEU A 58 -4.13 15.51 -0.75
N LEU A 59 -4.01 15.97 0.50
CA LEU A 59 -3.54 17.32 0.80
C LEU A 59 -2.10 17.54 0.28
N LYS A 60 -1.20 16.58 0.50
CA LYS A 60 0.17 16.62 -0.02
C LYS A 60 0.18 16.75 -1.53
N THR A 61 -0.62 15.95 -2.23
CA THR A 61 -0.70 15.97 -3.70
C THR A 61 -1.19 17.31 -4.22
N LEU A 62 -2.20 17.92 -3.59
CA LEU A 62 -2.65 19.27 -3.95
C LEU A 62 -1.54 20.31 -3.76
N ILE A 63 -0.83 20.27 -2.63
CA ILE A 63 0.30 21.18 -2.37
C ILE A 63 1.43 20.94 -3.38
N GLN A 64 1.75 19.69 -3.69
CA GLN A 64 2.74 19.33 -4.71
C GLN A 64 2.36 19.88 -6.09
N MET A 65 1.09 19.79 -6.49
CA MET A 65 0.60 20.39 -7.74
C MET A 65 0.80 21.92 -7.74
N THR A 66 0.43 22.59 -6.65
CA THR A 66 0.62 24.04 -6.50
C THR A 66 2.10 24.43 -6.57
N LEU A 67 2.97 23.72 -5.85
CA LEU A 67 4.41 23.98 -5.83
C LEU A 67 5.04 23.79 -7.22
N THR A 68 4.66 22.73 -7.94
CA THR A 68 5.14 22.49 -9.29
C THR A 68 4.71 23.61 -10.24
N TYR A 69 3.47 24.08 -10.13
CA TYR A 69 2.95 25.16 -10.97
C TYR A 69 3.69 26.50 -10.75
N TYR A 70 3.97 26.88 -9.50
CA TYR A 70 4.57 28.18 -9.20
C TYR A 70 6.11 28.20 -9.16
N THR A 71 6.75 27.12 -8.70
CA THR A 71 8.21 27.12 -8.45
C THR A 71 8.99 26.23 -9.40
N GLY A 72 8.38 25.16 -9.92
CA GLY A 72 9.08 24.13 -10.69
C GLY A 72 10.25 23.45 -9.94
N ASN A 73 10.37 23.64 -8.61
CA ASN A 73 11.55 23.22 -7.87
C ASN A 73 11.40 21.78 -7.35
N TYR A 74 12.19 20.87 -7.91
CA TYR A 74 12.21 19.45 -7.53
C TYR A 74 12.52 19.22 -6.04
N TYR A 75 13.38 20.03 -5.43
CA TYR A 75 13.73 19.86 -4.01
C TYR A 75 12.53 20.12 -3.09
N LEU A 76 11.73 21.16 -3.39
CA LEU A 76 10.51 21.45 -2.62
C LEU A 76 9.49 20.33 -2.79
N TRP A 77 9.32 19.86 -4.03
CA TRP A 77 8.39 18.78 -4.33
C TRP A 77 8.78 17.47 -3.60
N ILE A 78 10.05 17.11 -3.60
CA ILE A 78 10.59 15.91 -2.92
C ILE A 78 10.48 16.07 -1.39
N SER A 79 10.75 17.27 -0.87
CA SER A 79 10.68 17.54 0.58
C SER A 79 9.29 17.27 1.16
N MET A 80 8.23 17.40 0.36
CA MET A 80 6.87 17.05 0.77
C MET A 80 6.72 15.57 1.16
N GLU A 81 7.52 14.66 0.59
CA GLU A 81 7.51 13.23 0.99
C GLU A 81 8.09 13.01 2.38
N LEU A 82 9.14 13.76 2.73
CA LEU A 82 9.72 13.75 4.08
C LEU A 82 8.73 14.32 5.10
N ILE A 83 8.10 15.43 4.75
CA ILE A 83 7.09 16.09 5.58
C ILE A 83 5.92 15.13 5.84
N LEU A 84 5.41 14.44 4.81
CA LEU A 84 4.35 13.43 4.98
C LEU A 84 4.79 12.31 5.94
N GLY A 85 6.00 11.75 5.74
CA GLY A 85 6.54 10.70 6.60
C GLY A 85 6.61 11.11 8.07
N TYR A 86 7.08 12.32 8.35
CA TYR A 86 7.15 12.86 9.70
C TYR A 86 5.76 13.10 10.30
N ASN A 87 4.83 13.67 9.53
CA ASN A 87 3.44 13.90 9.97
C ASN A 87 2.73 12.59 10.32
N LEU A 88 2.89 11.55 9.48
CA LEU A 88 2.32 10.22 9.72
C LEU A 88 2.87 9.58 11.00
N TYR A 89 4.18 9.70 11.23
CA TYR A 89 4.79 9.24 12.47
C TYR A 89 4.20 9.97 13.69
N PHE A 90 4.13 11.31 13.62
CA PHE A 90 3.67 12.12 14.74
C PHE A 90 2.20 11.82 15.07
N TYR A 91 1.33 11.78 14.05
CA TYR A 91 -0.07 11.41 14.21
C TYR A 91 -0.22 10.01 14.80
N SER A 92 0.48 9.01 14.24
CA SER A 92 0.43 7.64 14.75
C SER A 92 0.88 7.55 16.21
N LYS A 93 1.91 8.31 16.59
CA LYS A 93 2.40 8.36 17.97
C LYS A 93 1.37 8.96 18.93
N LEU A 94 0.70 10.05 18.52
CA LEU A 94 -0.35 10.68 19.32
C LEU A 94 -1.57 9.78 19.48
N GLU A 95 -2.06 9.22 18.38
CA GLU A 95 -3.25 8.37 18.36
C GLU A 95 -3.05 7.12 19.23
N ASN A 96 -1.86 6.51 19.16
CA ASN A 96 -1.53 5.38 20.03
C ASN A 96 -1.45 5.76 21.51
N LYS A 97 -0.90 6.94 21.85
CA LYS A 97 -0.88 7.41 23.26
C LYS A 97 -2.28 7.69 23.79
N LYS A 98 -3.16 8.21 22.94
CA LYS A 98 -4.55 8.53 23.29
C LYS A 98 -5.39 7.26 23.45
N THR A 99 -5.28 6.33 22.51
CA THR A 99 -6.09 5.10 22.49
C THR A 99 -5.56 4.04 23.46
N TYR A 100 -4.24 3.97 23.66
CA TYR A 100 -3.60 3.00 24.55
C TYR A 100 -2.70 3.71 25.60
N PRO A 101 -3.27 4.54 26.50
CA PRO A 101 -2.49 5.27 27.51
C PRO A 101 -1.80 4.34 28.52
N TRP A 102 -2.35 3.13 28.70
CA TRP A 102 -1.80 2.08 29.55
C TRP A 102 -0.61 1.35 28.90
N LEU A 103 -0.39 1.48 27.59
CA LEU A 103 0.61 0.70 26.87
C LEU A 103 2.00 1.37 26.93
N HIS A 104 2.83 0.88 27.84
CA HIS A 104 4.21 1.31 28.01
C HIS A 104 5.14 0.32 27.31
N SER A 105 5.88 0.78 26.29
CA SER A 105 6.76 -0.09 25.50
C SER A 105 8.11 -0.27 26.22
N GLU A 106 8.36 -1.44 26.79
CA GLU A 106 9.63 -1.76 27.45
C GLU A 106 10.57 -2.54 26.52
N VAL A 107 11.46 -1.81 25.82
CA VAL A 107 12.41 -2.41 24.85
C VAL A 107 13.32 -3.45 25.51
N LYS A 108 13.67 -3.26 26.79
CA LYS A 108 14.54 -4.17 27.55
C LYS A 108 13.96 -5.58 27.69
N GLN A 109 12.63 -5.71 27.73
CA GLN A 109 11.96 -7.01 27.85
C GLN A 109 11.87 -7.77 26.52
N GLY A 110 12.14 -7.12 25.38
CA GLY A 110 11.91 -7.69 24.05
C GLY A 110 12.60 -9.05 23.84
N LYS A 111 13.87 -9.20 24.24
CA LYS A 111 14.60 -10.48 24.12
C LYS A 111 14.00 -11.59 24.99
N SER A 112 13.53 -11.26 26.19
CA SER A 112 12.90 -12.23 27.10
C SER A 112 11.53 -12.65 26.58
N LEU A 113 10.72 -11.70 26.10
CA LEU A 113 9.41 -11.96 25.53
C LEU A 113 9.50 -12.79 24.23
N LEU A 114 10.50 -12.53 23.37
CA LEU A 114 10.73 -13.36 22.18
C LEU A 114 11.08 -14.81 22.51
N LYS A 115 11.71 -15.09 23.66
CA LYS A 115 11.92 -16.47 24.13
C LYS A 115 10.63 -17.11 24.62
N LYS A 116 9.73 -16.32 25.22
CA LYS A 116 8.43 -16.78 25.72
C LYS A 116 7.44 -17.06 24.58
N TYR A 117 7.52 -16.29 23.50
CA TYR A 117 6.65 -16.38 22.33
C TYR A 117 7.46 -16.66 21.05
N PRO A 118 8.11 -17.83 20.94
CA PRO A 118 8.97 -18.17 19.80
C PRO A 118 8.19 -18.23 18.47
N GLU A 119 6.88 -18.48 18.53
CA GLU A 119 5.97 -18.48 17.38
C GLU A 119 5.97 -17.13 16.64
N ILE A 120 6.18 -16.01 17.33
CA ILE A 120 6.27 -14.69 16.69
C ILE A 120 7.41 -14.66 15.67
N ILE A 121 8.58 -15.19 16.03
CA ILE A 121 9.73 -15.26 15.11
C ILE A 121 9.42 -16.21 13.95
N LYS A 122 8.82 -17.36 14.24
CA LYS A 122 8.44 -18.35 13.22
C LYS A 122 7.48 -17.74 12.19
N TYR A 123 6.38 -17.13 12.64
CA TYR A 123 5.39 -16.52 11.75
C TYR A 123 5.95 -15.30 11.02
N THR A 124 6.78 -14.48 11.67
CA THR A 124 7.44 -13.35 11.01
C THR A 124 8.34 -13.83 9.86
N LYS A 125 9.11 -14.91 10.06
CA LYS A 125 9.94 -15.50 8.98
C LYS A 125 9.10 -16.06 7.84
N GLN A 126 7.99 -16.73 8.16
CA GLN A 126 7.07 -17.24 7.14
C GLN A 126 6.45 -16.11 6.32
N LEU A 127 5.96 -15.06 6.99
CA LEU A 127 5.42 -13.86 6.34
C LEU A 127 6.47 -13.16 5.49
N PHE A 128 7.71 -13.09 5.96
CA PHE A 128 8.82 -12.50 5.19
C PHE A 128 9.06 -13.24 3.87
N ILE A 129 9.17 -14.56 3.90
CA ILE A 129 9.32 -15.39 2.69
C ILE A 129 8.13 -15.20 1.77
N HIS A 130 6.90 -15.21 2.31
CA HIS A 130 5.69 -15.01 1.53
C HIS A 130 5.65 -13.61 0.87
N LYS A 131 6.08 -12.56 1.58
CA LYS A 131 6.18 -11.20 1.02
C LYS A 131 7.23 -11.09 -0.08
N ILE A 132 8.37 -11.76 0.05
CA ILE A 132 9.38 -11.84 -1.02
C ILE A 132 8.81 -12.59 -2.23
N ALA A 133 8.18 -13.75 -2.02
CA ALA A 133 7.58 -14.52 -3.11
C ALA A 133 6.54 -13.70 -3.87
N CYS A 134 5.67 -12.99 -3.13
CA CYS A 134 4.69 -12.06 -3.67
C CYS A 134 5.37 -10.92 -4.47
N PHE A 135 6.40 -10.28 -3.91
CA PHE A 135 7.16 -9.24 -4.61
C PHE A 135 7.78 -9.75 -5.90
N VAL A 136 8.44 -10.91 -5.87
CA VAL A 136 9.04 -11.53 -7.07
C VAL A 136 7.96 -11.83 -8.09
N GLN A 137 6.85 -12.44 -7.69
CA GLN A 137 5.75 -12.77 -8.60
C GLN A 137 5.22 -11.54 -9.35
N PHE A 138 4.99 -10.43 -8.66
CA PHE A 138 4.41 -9.23 -9.27
C PHE A 138 5.43 -8.34 -9.97
N GLN A 139 6.67 -8.25 -9.47
CA GLN A 139 7.68 -7.33 -10.02
C GLN A 139 8.57 -7.95 -11.10
N THR A 140 8.56 -9.27 -11.29
CA THR A 140 9.34 -9.92 -12.35
C THR A 140 8.85 -9.53 -13.75
N THR A 141 7.54 -9.34 -13.94
CA THR A 141 6.96 -9.05 -15.25
C THR A 141 7.54 -7.78 -15.90
N PRO A 142 7.61 -6.62 -15.22
CA PRO A 142 8.31 -5.44 -15.73
C PRO A 142 9.77 -5.70 -16.15
N PHE A 143 10.53 -6.50 -15.39
CA PHE A 143 11.92 -6.82 -15.74
C PHE A 143 12.03 -7.65 -17.01
N LEU A 144 11.14 -8.64 -17.18
CA LEU A 144 11.10 -9.46 -18.39
C LEU A 144 10.71 -8.61 -19.61
N ILE A 145 9.68 -7.78 -19.48
CA ILE A 145 9.27 -6.86 -20.55
C ILE A 145 10.43 -5.92 -20.93
N TYR A 146 11.17 -5.40 -19.95
CA TYR A 146 12.35 -4.56 -20.24
C TYR A 146 13.44 -5.33 -21.00
N ALA A 147 13.77 -6.55 -20.53
CA ALA A 147 14.84 -7.36 -21.08
C ALA A 147 14.57 -7.84 -22.52
N PHE A 148 13.31 -8.14 -22.84
CA PHE A 148 12.92 -8.71 -24.13
C PHE A 148 12.27 -7.73 -25.11
N VAL A 149 11.78 -6.58 -24.63
CA VAL A 149 11.05 -5.62 -25.46
C VAL A 149 11.67 -4.23 -25.39
N SER A 150 11.34 -3.44 -24.37
CA SER A 150 11.89 -2.10 -24.16
C SER A 150 11.42 -1.48 -22.84
N LEU A 151 12.12 -0.43 -22.39
CA LEU A 151 11.69 0.38 -21.24
C LEU A 151 10.35 1.08 -21.50
N LYS A 152 10.12 1.51 -22.75
CA LYS A 152 8.88 2.18 -23.15
C LYS A 152 7.67 1.27 -22.96
N THR A 153 7.79 -0.01 -23.32
CA THR A 153 6.72 -0.99 -23.12
C THR A 153 6.42 -1.24 -21.66
N VAL A 154 7.45 -1.22 -20.79
CA VAL A 154 7.25 -1.29 -19.33
C VAL A 154 6.44 -0.11 -18.81
N ALA A 155 6.73 1.11 -19.29
CA ALA A 155 5.98 2.30 -18.91
C ALA A 155 4.50 2.19 -19.32
N TYR A 156 4.22 1.73 -20.55
CA TYR A 156 2.85 1.47 -20.97
C TYR A 156 2.18 0.42 -20.11
N TYR A 157 2.81 -0.75 -19.92
CA TYR A 157 2.26 -1.82 -19.08
C TYR A 157 1.87 -1.31 -17.69
N ASN A 158 2.76 -0.56 -17.03
CA ASN A 158 2.50 0.02 -15.71
C ASN A 158 1.32 1.00 -15.70
N ASN A 159 1.11 1.79 -16.76
CA ASN A 159 -0.03 2.70 -16.85
C ASN A 159 -1.36 1.93 -16.97
N TYR A 160 -1.40 0.90 -17.80
CA TYR A 160 -2.60 0.04 -17.95
C TYR A 160 -2.90 -0.71 -16.65
N THR A 161 -1.91 -1.37 -16.05
CA THR A 161 -2.12 -2.12 -14.80
C THR A 161 -2.51 -1.23 -13.65
N LEU A 162 -1.97 -0.01 -13.56
CA LEU A 162 -2.35 0.95 -12.52
C LEU A 162 -3.86 1.29 -12.55
N ILE A 163 -4.44 1.50 -13.73
CA ILE A 163 -5.88 1.77 -13.86
C ILE A 163 -6.69 0.54 -13.45
N ILE A 164 -6.32 -0.63 -13.97
CA ILE A 164 -6.99 -1.90 -13.67
C ILE A 164 -6.96 -2.18 -12.17
N ASP A 165 -5.80 -2.03 -11.52
CA ASP A 165 -5.61 -2.28 -10.09
C ASP A 165 -6.44 -1.31 -9.24
N LYS A 166 -6.53 -0.03 -9.62
CA LYS A 166 -7.34 0.94 -8.88
C LYS A 166 -8.82 0.66 -8.96
N ILE A 167 -9.31 0.26 -10.13
CA ILE A 167 -10.71 -0.15 -10.30
C ILE A 167 -10.98 -1.45 -9.54
N ALA A 168 -10.10 -2.45 -9.66
CA ALA A 168 -10.20 -3.69 -8.89
C ALA A 168 -10.20 -3.44 -7.37
N GLN A 169 -9.35 -2.52 -6.90
CA GLN A 169 -9.29 -2.13 -5.48
C GLN A 169 -10.60 -1.47 -5.03
N LEU A 170 -11.18 -0.56 -5.82
CA LEU A 170 -12.46 0.08 -5.52
C LEU A 170 -13.56 -0.97 -5.32
N ILE A 171 -13.66 -1.93 -6.24
CA ILE A 171 -14.70 -2.97 -6.23
C ILE A 171 -14.51 -3.92 -5.05
N ASN A 172 -13.27 -4.35 -4.79
CA ASN A 172 -12.99 -5.19 -3.62
C ASN A 172 -13.33 -4.47 -2.31
N ASN A 173 -13.06 -3.17 -2.20
CA ASN A 173 -13.42 -2.39 -1.03
C ASN A 173 -14.95 -2.31 -0.85
N LEU A 174 -15.71 -2.07 -1.91
CA LEU A 174 -17.18 -2.06 -1.86
C LEU A 174 -17.73 -3.42 -1.40
N LEU A 175 -17.18 -4.51 -1.93
CA LEU A 175 -17.62 -5.87 -1.62
C LEU A 175 -17.10 -6.40 -0.27
N SER A 176 -16.07 -5.77 0.33
CA SER A 176 -15.48 -6.21 1.59
C SER A 176 -16.45 -6.16 2.78
N SER A 177 -17.47 -5.29 2.71
CA SER A 177 -18.55 -5.19 3.70
C SER A 177 -19.29 -6.52 3.91
N THR A 178 -19.38 -7.36 2.88
CA THR A 178 -20.04 -8.68 2.94
C THR A 178 -19.33 -9.67 3.87
N SER A 179 -18.04 -9.48 4.17
CA SER A 179 -17.27 -10.40 5.01
C SER A 179 -17.81 -10.54 6.43
N ALA A 180 -18.29 -9.45 7.04
CA ALA A 180 -18.90 -9.50 8.37
C ALA A 180 -20.22 -10.30 8.36
N GLY A 181 -21.04 -10.10 7.32
CA GLY A 181 -22.29 -10.85 7.12
C GLY A 181 -22.05 -12.35 6.92
N VAL A 182 -21.04 -12.71 6.13
CA VAL A 182 -20.62 -14.12 5.96
C VAL A 182 -20.16 -14.73 7.29
N GLY A 183 -19.46 -13.97 8.13
CA GLY A 183 -19.06 -14.44 9.47
C GLY A 183 -20.27 -14.78 10.36
N ASN A 184 -21.29 -13.91 10.39
CA ASN A 184 -22.52 -14.16 11.13
C ASN A 184 -23.27 -15.39 10.59
N LEU A 185 -23.40 -15.49 9.26
CA LEU A 185 -24.05 -16.60 8.58
C LEU A 185 -23.38 -17.95 8.90
N ILE A 186 -22.06 -17.99 8.98
CA ILE A 186 -21.33 -19.21 9.37
C ILE A 186 -21.63 -19.56 10.83
N ALA A 187 -21.74 -18.58 11.72
CA ALA A 187 -22.05 -18.79 13.13
C ALA A 187 -23.46 -19.34 13.36
N GLU A 188 -24.41 -19.11 12.44
CA GLU A 188 -25.76 -19.69 12.47
C GLU A 188 -25.76 -21.22 12.29
N GLY A 189 -24.69 -21.81 11.73
CA GLY A 189 -24.51 -23.27 11.63
C GLY A 189 -25.41 -23.98 10.60
N ASN A 190 -26.27 -23.27 9.87
CA ASN A 190 -27.14 -23.85 8.86
C ASN A 190 -26.40 -24.02 7.52
N THR A 191 -25.83 -25.22 7.31
CA THR A 191 -25.02 -25.55 6.14
C THR A 191 -25.73 -25.36 4.80
N LYS A 192 -27.04 -25.66 4.72
CA LYS A 192 -27.83 -25.46 3.49
C LYS A 192 -27.96 -23.97 3.17
N HIS A 193 -28.26 -23.15 4.17
CA HIS A 193 -28.39 -21.71 3.99
C HIS A 193 -27.05 -21.06 3.63
N ILE A 194 -25.96 -21.47 4.31
CA ILE A 194 -24.59 -21.05 4.00
C ILE A 194 -24.26 -21.32 2.52
N GLN A 195 -24.58 -22.51 2.02
CA GLN A 195 -24.28 -22.87 0.64
C GLN A 195 -25.06 -22.02 -0.38
N ILE A 196 -26.34 -21.73 -0.11
CA ILE A 196 -27.17 -20.88 -0.98
C ILE A 196 -26.58 -19.48 -1.07
N VAL A 197 -26.33 -18.84 0.07
CA VAL A 197 -25.77 -17.48 0.11
C VAL A 197 -24.37 -17.43 -0.49
N PHE A 198 -23.57 -18.48 -0.32
CA PHE A 198 -22.27 -18.58 -0.98
C PHE A 198 -22.40 -18.51 -2.51
N TRP A 199 -23.31 -19.29 -3.10
CA TRP A 199 -23.54 -19.28 -4.55
C TRP A 199 -24.11 -17.95 -5.04
N GLU A 200 -24.99 -17.31 -4.28
CA GLU A 200 -25.50 -15.97 -4.59
C GLU A 200 -24.39 -14.93 -4.60
N LEU A 201 -23.58 -14.87 -3.54
CA LEU A 201 -22.45 -13.95 -3.44
C LEU A 201 -21.41 -14.20 -4.52
N LEU A 202 -21.10 -15.46 -4.81
CA LEU A 202 -20.16 -15.84 -5.86
C LEU A 202 -20.67 -15.39 -7.23
N SER A 203 -21.93 -15.68 -7.55
CA SER A 203 -22.55 -15.30 -8.83
C SER A 203 -22.59 -13.79 -9.00
N PHE A 204 -22.95 -13.05 -7.95
CA PHE A 204 -22.95 -11.59 -7.94
C PHE A 204 -21.54 -11.01 -8.16
N ARG A 205 -20.51 -11.58 -7.52
CA ARG A 205 -19.11 -11.18 -7.73
C ARG A 205 -18.65 -11.44 -9.15
N PHE A 206 -19.00 -12.57 -9.74
CA PHE A 206 -18.67 -12.86 -11.15
C PHE A 206 -19.38 -11.94 -12.12
N LEU A 207 -20.64 -11.58 -11.88
CA LEU A 207 -21.38 -10.62 -12.69
C LEU A 207 -20.65 -9.27 -12.72
N ILE A 208 -20.31 -8.74 -11.54
CA ILE A 208 -19.56 -7.49 -11.41
C ILE A 208 -18.21 -7.59 -12.11
N ALA A 209 -17.45 -8.66 -11.85
CA ALA A 209 -16.14 -8.86 -12.46
C ALA A 209 -16.21 -8.92 -14.00
N GLY A 210 -17.21 -9.61 -14.55
CA GLY A 210 -17.45 -9.70 -16.00
C GLY A 210 -17.78 -8.34 -16.61
N THR A 211 -18.72 -7.61 -16.02
CA THR A 211 -19.09 -6.25 -16.48
C THR A 211 -17.89 -5.32 -16.47
N ILE A 212 -17.13 -5.32 -15.39
CA ILE A 212 -15.97 -4.41 -15.23
C ILE A 212 -14.82 -4.79 -16.15
N SER A 213 -14.57 -6.09 -16.34
CA SER A 213 -13.55 -6.55 -17.28
C SER A 213 -13.87 -6.09 -18.70
N PHE A 214 -15.15 -6.15 -19.11
CA PHE A 214 -15.59 -5.64 -20.40
C PHE A 214 -15.41 -4.11 -20.52
N CYS A 215 -15.82 -3.35 -19.49
CA CYS A 215 -15.62 -1.90 -19.46
C CYS A 215 -14.13 -1.52 -19.53
N LEU A 216 -13.28 -2.19 -18.75
CA LEU A 216 -11.84 -1.98 -18.77
C LEU A 216 -11.26 -2.26 -20.16
N TYR A 217 -11.66 -3.36 -20.79
CA TYR A 217 -11.20 -3.70 -22.13
C TYR A 217 -11.56 -2.62 -23.16
N GLN A 218 -12.78 -2.08 -23.12
CA GLN A 218 -13.24 -1.08 -24.10
C GLN A 218 -12.74 0.34 -23.84
N LEU A 219 -12.58 0.73 -22.56
CA LEU A 219 -12.40 2.14 -22.18
C LEU A 219 -10.96 2.50 -21.80
N THR A 220 -10.12 1.54 -21.42
CA THR A 220 -8.78 1.85 -20.86
C THR A 220 -7.87 2.50 -21.90
N GLU A 221 -7.89 2.05 -23.16
CA GLU A 221 -7.07 2.65 -24.22
C GLU A 221 -7.46 4.10 -24.51
N ALA A 222 -8.76 4.37 -24.64
CA ALA A 222 -9.27 5.73 -24.83
C ALA A 222 -8.94 6.65 -23.64
N PHE A 223 -8.94 6.12 -22.42
CA PHE A 223 -8.57 6.88 -21.24
C PHE A 223 -7.07 7.22 -21.19
N ILE A 224 -6.20 6.33 -21.66
CA ILE A 224 -4.74 6.55 -21.65
C ILE A 224 -4.29 7.51 -22.75
N SER A 225 -5.04 7.63 -23.85
CA SER A 225 -4.70 8.51 -24.97
C SER A 225 -5.13 9.98 -24.79
N LEU A 226 -5.96 10.27 -23.78
CA LEU A 226 -6.35 11.60 -23.32
C LEU A 226 -5.20 12.35 -22.65
#